data_AF-A0A8I2C0A5-F1
#
_entry.id   AF-A0A8I2C0A5-F1
#
_cell.length_a   1.000
_cell.length_b   1.000
_cell.length_c   1.000
_cell.angle_alpha   90.00
_cell.angle_beta   90.00
_cell.angle_gamma   90.00
#
_symmetry.space_group_name_H-M   'P 1'
#
loop_
_entity.id
_entity.type
_entity.pdbx_description
1 polymer ?
#
loop_
_entity_poly.entity_id
_entity_poly.type
_entity_poly.pdbx_seq_one_letter_code
_entity_poly.pdbx_strand_id
1 'polypeptide(L)' 'MNKKVRILTVDGKQYEGTIMDVDRNNVYLKTERNGRVQTSAFYPGYGYGNQILTLSLFTLLAIALI' A
#
# COMPACT_ATOMS: atom_id res chain seq x y z
N MET A 1 -17.46 3.50 -21.40
CA MET A 1 -16.98 4.11 -20.15
C MET A 1 -15.88 3.19 -19.63
N ASN A 2 -14.62 3.44 -20.03
CA ASN A 2 -13.39 2.66 -19.76
C ASN A 2 -12.26 3.32 -20.59
N LYS A 3 -12.15 4.65 -20.49
CA LYS A 3 -11.16 5.40 -21.27
C LYS A 3 -9.91 5.58 -20.43
N LYS A 4 -8.77 5.46 -21.07
CA LYS A 4 -7.48 5.74 -20.46
C LYS A 4 -7.39 7.24 -20.14
N VAL A 5 -6.97 7.55 -18.93
CA VAL A 5 -6.80 8.91 -18.43
C VAL A 5 -5.39 9.11 -17.89
N ARG A 6 -4.94 10.37 -17.88
CA ARG A 6 -3.71 10.81 -17.23
C ARG A 6 -4.05 11.82 -16.15
N ILE A 7 -3.66 11.54 -14.91
CA ILE A 7 -3.90 12.37 -13.72
C ILE A 7 -2.58 13.02 -13.32
N LEU A 8 -2.60 14.33 -13.14
CA LEU A 8 -1.50 15.11 -12.56
C LEU A 8 -1.87 15.47 -11.12
N THR A 9 -1.05 15.06 -10.16
CA THR A 9 -1.20 15.43 -8.76
C THR A 9 -0.54 16.78 -8.48
N VAL A 10 -0.92 17.42 -7.36
CA VAL A 10 -0.43 18.75 -6.96
C VAL A 10 1.09 18.76 -6.75
N ASP A 11 1.68 17.63 -6.32
CA ASP A 11 3.14 17.44 -6.20
C ASP A 11 3.85 17.16 -7.54
N GLY A 12 3.14 17.28 -8.67
CA GLY A 12 3.69 17.17 -10.02
C GLY A 12 3.82 15.74 -10.54
N LYS A 13 3.38 14.72 -9.80
CA LYS A 13 3.42 13.32 -10.27
C LYS A 13 2.31 13.04 -11.26
N GLN A 14 2.62 12.17 -12.23
CA GLN A 14 1.68 11.78 -13.27
C GLN A 14 1.37 10.29 -13.19
N TYR A 15 0.07 9.97 -13.28
CA TYR A 15 -0.43 8.60 -13.27
C TYR A 15 -1.31 8.37 -14.49
N GLU A 16 -1.07 7.27 -15.21
CA GLU A 16 -1.83 6.89 -16.39
C GLU A 16 -2.54 5.56 -16.14
N GLY A 17 -3.84 5.49 -16.45
CA GLY A 17 -4.63 4.29 -16.19
C GLY A 17 -6.12 4.44 -16.52
N THR A 18 -6.91 3.49 -16.06
CA THR A 18 -8.37 3.53 -16.19
C THR A 18 -9.00 3.81 -14.83
N ILE A 19 -9.94 4.75 -14.76
CA ILE A 19 -10.71 5.02 -13.54
C ILE A 19 -11.64 3.84 -13.30
N MET A 20 -11.43 3.17 -12.17
CA MET A 20 -12.24 2.06 -11.71
C MET A 20 -13.46 2.54 -10.94
N ASP A 21 -13.25 3.53 -10.06
CA ASP A 21 -14.28 4.05 -9.16
C ASP A 21 -13.91 5.45 -8.64
N VAL A 22 -14.90 6.18 -8.12
CA VAL A 22 -14.75 7.51 -7.52
C VAL A 22 -15.68 7.62 -6.32
N ASP A 23 -15.11 7.97 -5.16
CA ASP A 23 -15.88 8.35 -3.97
C ASP A 23 -15.81 9.87 -3.72
N ARG A 24 -16.38 10.34 -2.61
CA ARG A 24 -16.43 11.78 -2.28
C ARG A 24 -15.05 12.44 -2.22
N ASN A 25 -14.01 11.68 -1.85
CA ASN A 25 -12.66 12.19 -1.56
C ASN A 25 -11.56 11.50 -2.39
N ASN A 26 -11.81 10.35 -3.02
CA ASN A 26 -10.80 9.51 -3.67
C ASN A 26 -11.21 9.11 -5.09
N VAL A 27 -10.20 8.96 -5.95
CA VAL A 27 -10.32 8.39 -7.30
C VAL A 27 -9.47 7.14 -7.37
N TYR A 28 -10.08 6.00 -7.71
CA TYR A 28 -9.41 4.72 -7.83
C TYR A 28 -8.95 4.51 -9.27
N LEU A 29 -7.63 4.48 -9.48
CA LEU A 29 -7.03 4.34 -10.79
C LEU A 29 -6.33 2.98 -10.94
N LYS A 30 -6.71 2.20 -11.96
CA LYS A 30 -5.98 1.00 -12.38
C LYS A 30 -4.90 1.38 -13.38
N THR A 31 -3.65 1.38 -12.93
CA THR A 31 -2.48 1.67 -13.77
C THR A 31 -2.08 0.47 -14.63
N GLU A 32 -1.60 0.69 -15.84
CA GLU A 32 -1.21 -0.40 -16.76
C GLU A 32 0.19 -0.98 -16.52
N ARG A 33 1.00 -0.37 -15.64
CA ARG A 33 2.32 -0.92 -15.31
C ARG A 33 2.17 -2.14 -14.39
N ASN A 34 2.62 -3.31 -14.86
CA ASN A 34 2.90 -4.53 -14.09
C ASN A 34 4.03 -4.35 -13.06
N GLY A 35 4.03 -3.24 -12.31
CA GLY A 35 5.07 -2.89 -11.35
C GLY A 35 4.43 -2.30 -10.11
N ARG A 36 4.62 -2.98 -8.97
CA ARG A 36 4.33 -2.57 -7.59
C ARG A 36 3.46 -1.32 -7.47
N VAL A 37 2.19 -1.55 -7.14
CA VAL A 37 1.23 -0.51 -6.76
C VAL A 37 1.85 0.36 -5.66
N GLN A 38 2.31 1.56 -6.01
CA GLN A 38 2.60 2.61 -5.03
C GLN A 38 1.30 3.36 -4.78
N THR A 39 0.58 2.94 -3.74
CA THR A 39 -0.51 3.74 -3.20
C THR A 39 0.11 4.97 -2.53
N SER A 40 -0.23 6.16 -3.01
CA SER A 40 0.20 7.44 -2.43
C SER A 40 -0.40 7.76 -1.05
N ALA A 41 -1.02 6.77 -0.38
CA ALA A 41 -1.54 6.86 0.98
C ALA A 41 -0.80 5.98 1.99
N PHE A 42 0.26 5.27 1.58
CA PHE A 42 1.06 4.45 2.50
C PHE A 42 2.53 4.83 2.40
N TYR A 43 2.97 5.65 3.35
CA TYR A 43 4.37 5.75 3.74
C TYR A 43 4.60 4.65 4.79
N PRO A 44 5.25 3.49 4.50
CA PRO A 44 5.66 2.58 5.54
C PRO A 44 6.99 3.08 6.09
N GLY A 45 6.94 4.22 6.78
CA GLY A 45 8.05 4.81 7.49
C GLY A 45 7.80 4.74 8.99
N TYR A 46 8.41 3.74 9.63
CA TYR A 46 8.58 3.58 11.08
C TYR A 46 7.34 3.28 11.94
N GLY A 47 7.27 2.03 12.42
CA GLY A 47 6.59 1.70 13.66
C GLY A 47 5.86 0.35 13.64
N TYR A 48 6.33 -0.59 14.45
CA TYR A 48 5.60 -1.80 14.91
C TYR A 48 5.53 -3.00 13.95
N GLY A 49 6.67 -3.39 13.37
CA GLY A 49 6.80 -4.70 12.68
C GLY A 49 7.51 -5.79 13.49
N ASN A 50 8.19 -5.45 14.60
CA ASN A 50 9.16 -6.38 15.21
C ASN A 50 8.92 -6.75 16.69
N GLN A 51 7.93 -6.17 17.38
CA GLN A 51 7.66 -6.54 18.79
C GLN A 51 6.85 -7.85 18.92
N ILE A 52 5.92 -8.12 18.00
CA ILE A 52 5.11 -9.35 18.06
C ILE A 52 5.95 -10.58 17.72
N LEU A 53 6.88 -10.48 16.76
CA LEU A 53 7.81 -11.55 16.40
C LEU A 53 8.75 -11.90 17.57
N THR A 54 9.31 -10.89 18.27
CA THR A 54 10.21 -11.14 19.40
C THR A 54 9.49 -11.76 20.61
N LEU A 55 8.27 -11.32 20.91
CA LEU A 55 7.50 -11.91 22.02
C LEU A 55 7.16 -13.37 21.71
N SER A 56 6.73 -13.65 20.48
CA SER A 56 6.42 -15.00 19.99
C SER A 56 7.62 -15.95 20.10
N LEU A 57 8.82 -15.49 19.70
CA LEU A 57 10.04 -16.31 19.79
C LEU A 57 10.41 -16.66 21.24
N PHE A 58 10.31 -15.71 22.17
CA PHE A 58 10.58 -15.96 23.58
C PHE A 58 9.59 -16.96 24.18
N THR A 59 8.29 -16.81 23.94
CA THR A 59 7.28 -17.77 24.41
C THR A 59 7.46 -19.16 23.82
N LEU A 60 7.82 -19.28 22.54
CA LEU A 60 8.03 -20.58 21.91
C LEU A 60 9.26 -21.29 22.48
N LEU A 61 10.33 -20.55 22.77
CA LEU A 61 11.51 -21.07 23.46
C LEU A 61 11.17 -21.55 24.88
N ALA A 62 10.39 -20.76 25.63
CA ALA A 62 9.98 -21.12 26.99
C ALA A 62 9.14 -22.40 27.01
N ILE A 63 8.24 -22.59 26.04
CA ILE A 63 7.44 -23.83 25.91
C ILE A 63 8.31 -25.00 25.42
N ALA A 64 9.29 -24.77 24.55
CA ALA A 64 10.17 -25.83 24.04
C ALA A 64 11.19 -26.36 25.07
N LEU A 65 11.42 -25.64 26.18
CA LEU A 65 12.35 -26.04 27.24
C LEU A 65 11.67 -26.78 28.41
N ILE A 66 10.33 -26.85 28.42
CA ILE A 66 9.54 -27.72 29.32
C ILE A 66 9.45 -29.10 28.70
#